data_AF-A0A2H0MM06-F1
#
_entry.id   AF-A0A2H0MM06-F1
#
_cell.length_a   1.000
_cell.length_b   1.000
_cell.length_c   1.000
_cell.angle_alpha   90.00
_cell.angle_beta   90.00
_cell.angle_gamma   90.00
#
_symmetry.space_group_name_H-M   'P 1'
#
loop_
_entity.id
_entity.type
_entity.pdbx_description
1 polymer ?
#
loop_
_entity_poly.entity_id
_entity_poly.type
_entity_poly.pdbx_seq_one_letter_code
_entity_poly.pdbx_strand_id
1 'polypeptide(L)'
;MTKMLKEKPGIREWVRDRILFLALVIFLIGATIYILAGKIFAPESIWLHPLKEFSLLMSMIGIVSLGYELFLRELTFNEYKEALQELVNPDAVRLGVRGIYKNRSELGRAISFEGLFRDVKNEIFIGGSSLLSISTASRELLKDKVLHGANVRLLLMDPTSPVVEMISKQTGGKPTFVNEIRTSLLLLQKLQEEIEEGEGHPKKGKLTVHTYQIIPSHSFISIDADQSQGVIVADIGPYLGRSHARPSMVVVRKKGGLFEYWQEMNELMWESSKPIDLAPPQTMDSKAITQVFTSGKETEYFDTATRGWFPASICQMDGNWKGIKGSQWVWVREHLTLEESKTGSQHRFRHRLSLPFHFREEALIRGDLLVRAADVCHITVNDVGIKMEYGGAEYTDPFMVDIKKYLKGGENMIYFELISFAQPDAESAEDNRTGLIYRLHIEYRD
;
A
#
# COMPACT_ATOMS: atom_id res chain seq x y z
N MET A 1 -5.02 22.97 -23.94
CA MET A 1 -4.16 23.98 -23.26
C MET A 1 -4.50 23.95 -21.77
N THR A 2 -3.88 23.03 -21.03
CA THR A 2 -4.24 22.68 -19.66
C THR A 2 -3.62 23.67 -18.67
N LYS A 3 -4.46 24.43 -17.97
CA LYS A 3 -4.02 25.24 -16.83
C LYS A 3 -3.62 24.29 -15.70
N MET A 4 -2.32 24.17 -15.46
CA MET A 4 -1.80 23.62 -14.20
C MET A 4 -2.37 24.45 -13.04
N LEU A 5 -3.23 23.83 -12.23
CA LEU A 5 -3.56 24.31 -10.90
C LEU A 5 -2.29 24.23 -10.06
N LYS A 6 -1.55 25.35 -9.99
CA LYS A 6 -0.50 25.55 -9.00
C LYS A 6 -1.15 25.45 -7.62
N GLU A 7 -0.86 24.39 -6.90
CA GLU A 7 -1.07 24.33 -5.45
C GLU A 7 -0.50 25.60 -4.84
N LYS A 8 -1.34 26.34 -4.12
CA LYS A 8 -0.88 27.54 -3.40
C LYS A 8 0.08 27.03 -2.32
N PRO A 9 1.36 27.47 -2.32
CA PRO A 9 2.26 27.11 -1.23
C PRO A 9 1.62 27.54 0.09
N GLY A 10 1.72 26.70 1.12
CA GLY A 10 1.17 27.01 2.42
C GLY A 10 1.65 28.40 2.84
N ILE A 11 0.75 29.27 3.30
CA ILE A 11 1.06 30.67 3.64
C ILE A 11 2.34 30.79 4.49
N ARG A 12 2.58 29.80 5.35
CA ARG A 12 3.78 29.66 6.19
C ARG A 12 5.09 29.50 5.39
N GLU A 13 5.11 28.63 4.38
CA GLU A 13 6.27 28.43 3.50
C GLU A 13 6.52 29.68 2.66
N TRP A 14 5.45 30.27 2.14
CA TRP A 14 5.52 31.50 1.35
C TRP A 14 6.09 32.69 2.13
N VAL A 15 5.71 32.85 3.41
CA VAL A 15 6.27 33.90 4.28
C VAL A 15 7.75 33.60 4.61
N ARG A 16 8.09 32.35 4.92
CA ARG A 16 9.47 31.94 5.22
C ARG A 16 10.41 32.25 4.06
N ASP A 17 10.02 31.85 2.84
CA ASP A 17 10.87 32.01 1.67
C ASP A 17 11.10 33.50 1.34
N ARG A 18 10.12 34.37 1.63
CA ARG A 18 10.29 35.83 1.49
C ARG A 18 11.22 36.44 2.52
N ILE A 19 11.17 35.98 3.78
CA ILE A 19 12.07 36.46 4.84
C ILE A 19 13.50 36.02 4.55
N LEU A 20 13.70 34.75 4.15
CA LEU A 20 15.02 34.24 3.74
C LEU A 20 15.57 34.99 2.53
N PHE A 21 14.74 35.23 1.52
CA PHE A 21 15.12 36.01 0.36
C PHE A 21 15.52 37.44 0.75
N LEU A 22 14.76 38.09 1.62
CA LEU A 22 15.06 39.45 2.08
C LEU A 22 16.39 39.50 2.85
N ALA A 23 16.61 38.55 3.76
CA ALA A 23 17.86 38.46 4.53
C ALA A 23 19.08 38.24 3.63
N LEU A 24 18.95 37.38 2.61
CA LEU A 24 19.98 37.16 1.60
C LEU A 24 20.27 38.42 0.78
N VAL A 25 19.23 39.15 0.35
CA VAL A 25 19.37 40.39 -0.41
C VAL A 25 20.09 41.46 0.43
N ILE A 26 19.69 41.64 1.70
CA ILE A 26 20.33 42.57 2.63
C ILE A 26 21.81 42.22 2.82
N PHE A 27 22.12 40.93 3.01
CA PHE A 27 23.49 40.44 3.12
C PHE A 27 24.33 40.77 1.87
N LEU A 28 23.81 40.41 0.69
CA LEU A 28 24.50 40.61 -0.59
C LEU A 28 24.73 42.09 -0.89
N ILE A 29 23.73 42.94 -0.65
CA ILE A 29 23.86 44.39 -0.84
C ILE A 29 24.94 44.94 0.09
N GLY A 30 24.91 44.60 1.38
CA GLY A 30 25.93 45.04 2.34
C GLY A 30 27.34 44.59 1.96
N ALA A 31 27.52 43.32 1.61
CA ALA A 31 28.81 42.77 1.18
C ALA A 31 29.32 43.44 -0.11
N THR A 32 28.43 43.65 -1.07
CA THR A 32 28.74 44.27 -2.37
C THR A 32 29.19 45.71 -2.17
N ILE A 33 28.44 46.52 -1.42
CA ILE A 33 28.79 47.92 -1.14
C ILE A 33 30.11 47.99 -0.36
N TYR A 34 30.34 47.09 0.61
CA TYR A 34 31.59 47.06 1.37
C TYR A 34 32.83 46.84 0.47
N ILE A 35 32.74 45.88 -0.46
CA ILE A 35 33.83 45.55 -1.41
C ILE A 35 34.02 46.68 -2.43
N LEU A 36 32.94 47.26 -2.96
CA LEU A 36 32.99 48.30 -3.98
C LEU A 36 33.32 49.69 -3.44
N ALA A 37 33.06 49.97 -2.16
CA ALA A 37 33.36 51.27 -1.55
C ALA A 37 34.83 51.67 -1.72
N GLY A 38 35.76 50.71 -1.62
CA GLY A 38 37.19 50.94 -1.83
C GLY A 38 37.62 51.19 -3.28
N LYS A 39 36.76 50.86 -4.26
CA LYS A 39 37.01 51.14 -5.68
C LYS A 39 36.38 52.46 -6.14
N ILE A 40 35.33 52.92 -5.46
CA ILE A 40 34.55 54.10 -5.85
C ILE A 40 35.05 55.36 -5.14
N PHE A 41 35.50 55.25 -3.89
CA PHE A 41 36.00 56.38 -3.11
C PHE A 41 37.51 56.36 -2.99
N ALA A 42 38.15 57.52 -3.13
CA ALA A 42 39.58 57.67 -2.87
C ALA A 42 39.90 57.33 -1.40
N PRO A 43 41.10 56.81 -1.09
CA PRO A 43 41.50 56.40 0.27
C PRO A 43 41.37 57.51 1.32
N GLU A 44 41.47 58.77 0.91
CA GLU A 44 41.39 59.96 1.78
C GLU A 44 39.96 60.52 1.93
N SER A 45 38.96 59.85 1.35
CA SER A 45 37.58 60.30 1.43
C SER A 45 37.01 60.11 2.85
N ILE A 46 36.50 61.21 3.42
CA ILE A 46 35.79 61.21 4.70
C ILE A 46 34.56 60.28 4.73
N TRP A 47 34.03 59.89 3.56
CA TRP A 47 32.84 59.05 3.42
C TRP A 47 33.14 57.55 3.32
N LEU A 48 34.40 57.18 3.06
CA LEU A 48 34.80 55.78 2.86
C LEU A 48 34.57 54.95 4.12
N HIS A 49 34.97 55.48 5.28
CA HIS A 49 34.84 54.80 6.56
C HIS A 49 33.38 54.60 7.00
N PRO A 50 32.54 55.67 7.07
CA PRO A 50 31.13 55.51 7.42
C PRO A 50 30.37 54.55 6.51
N LEU A 51 30.63 54.59 5.20
CA LEU A 51 29.96 53.71 4.25
C LEU A 51 30.35 52.25 4.44
N LYS A 52 31.63 51.96 4.71
CA LYS A 52 32.09 50.60 5.00
C LYS A 52 31.50 50.07 6.31
N GLU A 53 31.47 50.86 7.37
CA GLU A 53 30.89 50.44 8.65
C GLU A 53 29.39 50.16 8.53
N PHE A 54 28.65 51.03 7.83
CA PHE A 54 27.23 50.81 7.58
C PHE A 54 26.96 49.57 6.72
N SER A 55 27.79 49.35 5.69
CA SER A 55 27.67 48.18 4.81
C SER A 55 28.00 46.87 5.53
N LEU A 56 28.98 46.90 6.43
CA LEU A 56 29.32 45.77 7.29
C LEU A 56 28.17 45.46 8.26
N LEU A 57 27.57 46.49 8.87
CA LEU A 57 26.40 46.33 9.75
C LEU A 57 25.21 45.71 9.00
N MET A 58 24.92 46.18 7.79
CA MET A 58 23.89 45.59 6.92
C MET A 58 24.18 44.12 6.60
N SER A 59 25.42 43.78 6.26
CA SER A 59 25.83 42.40 6.00
C SER A 59 25.67 41.53 7.25
N MET A 60 26.06 42.03 8.43
CA MET A 60 25.92 41.33 9.70
C MET A 60 24.44 41.09 10.07
N ILE A 61 23.56 42.06 9.84
CA ILE A 61 22.11 41.89 10.04
C ILE A 61 21.58 40.78 9.12
N GLY A 62 22.00 40.75 7.86
CA GLY A 62 21.60 39.73 6.90
C GLY A 62 22.03 38.31 7.33
N ILE A 63 23.29 38.14 7.76
CA ILE A 63 23.81 36.82 8.15
C ILE A 63 23.20 36.31 9.47
N VAL A 64 22.99 37.19 10.44
CA VAL A 64 22.33 36.83 11.70
C VAL A 64 20.86 36.46 11.45
N SER A 65 20.16 37.20 10.60
CA SER A 65 18.76 36.90 10.22
C SER A 65 18.65 35.56 9.47
N LEU A 66 19.59 35.27 8.58
CA LEU A 66 19.71 33.96 7.91
C LEU A 66 19.94 32.83 8.91
N GLY A 67 20.89 32.99 9.83
CA GLY A 67 21.17 32.00 10.87
C GLY A 67 19.97 31.75 11.80
N TYR A 68 19.25 32.82 12.16
CA TYR A 68 18.04 32.72 12.97
C TYR A 68 16.93 31.93 12.27
N GLU A 69 16.62 32.26 11.01
CA GLU A 69 15.54 31.58 10.27
C GLU A 69 15.89 30.14 9.88
N LEU A 70 17.16 29.85 9.57
CA LEU A 70 17.58 28.52 9.15
C LEU A 70 17.77 27.54 10.31
N PHE A 71 18.22 28.01 11.48
CA PHE A 71 18.60 27.11 12.58
C PHE A 71 17.80 27.35 13.84
N LEU A 72 17.82 28.59 14.34
CA LEU A 72 17.25 28.88 15.66
C LEU A 72 15.73 28.74 15.65
N ARG A 73 15.04 29.27 14.63
CA ARG A 73 13.58 29.25 14.57
C ARG A 73 13.01 27.84 14.60
N GLU A 74 13.63 26.90 13.89
CA GLU A 74 13.16 25.52 13.85
C GLU A 74 13.40 24.80 15.17
N LEU A 75 14.60 24.95 15.76
CA LEU A 75 14.92 24.47 17.11
C LEU A 75 13.95 25.04 18.16
N THR A 76 13.84 26.37 18.25
CA THR A 76 12.96 27.01 19.24
C THR A 76 11.50 26.63 19.00
N PHE A 77 11.02 26.59 17.76
CA PHE A 77 9.64 26.24 17.47
C PHE A 77 9.32 24.78 17.84
N ASN A 78 10.26 23.86 17.63
CA ASN A 78 10.08 22.46 18.04
C ASN A 78 10.07 22.33 19.56
N GLU A 79 10.98 22.98 20.28
CA GLU A 79 11.00 23.01 21.74
C GLU A 79 9.72 23.65 22.31
N TYR A 80 9.30 24.80 21.77
CA TYR A 80 8.05 25.44 22.17
C TYR A 80 6.85 24.56 21.87
N LYS A 81 6.83 23.88 20.72
CA LYS A 81 5.73 22.98 20.35
C LYS A 81 5.68 21.77 21.27
N GLU A 82 6.81 21.17 21.63
CA GLU A 82 6.88 20.07 22.58
C GLU A 82 6.40 20.51 23.96
N ALA A 83 6.89 21.65 24.47
CA ALA A 83 6.44 22.22 25.75
C ALA A 83 4.94 22.57 25.73
N LEU A 84 4.43 23.12 24.61
CA LEU A 84 3.01 23.43 24.45
C LEU A 84 2.16 22.15 24.36
N GLN A 85 2.66 21.09 23.73
CA GLN A 85 1.98 19.79 23.70
C GLN A 85 1.94 19.16 25.09
N GLU A 86 3.01 19.27 25.88
CA GLU A 86 3.02 18.87 27.30
C GLU A 86 2.01 19.66 28.14
N LEU A 87 1.85 20.95 27.87
CA LEU A 87 0.88 21.81 28.57
C LEU A 87 -0.57 21.56 28.15
N VAL A 88 -0.82 21.35 26.86
CA VAL A 88 -2.17 21.24 26.29
C VAL A 88 -2.75 19.84 26.51
N ASN A 89 -1.91 18.79 26.52
CA ASN A 89 -2.37 17.43 26.76
C ASN A 89 -1.38 16.63 27.63
N PRO A 90 -1.25 17.00 28.92
CA PRO A 90 -0.29 16.40 29.83
C PRO A 90 -0.51 14.89 30.02
N ASP A 91 -1.77 14.44 29.97
CA ASP A 91 -2.09 13.02 30.08
C ASP A 91 -1.64 12.22 28.87
N ALA A 92 -1.79 12.74 27.65
CA ALA A 92 -1.29 12.07 26.45
C ALA A 92 0.24 11.88 26.53
N VAL A 93 0.98 12.93 26.92
CA VAL A 93 2.44 12.84 27.05
C VAL A 93 2.86 11.89 28.17
N ARG A 94 2.20 11.97 29.34
CA ARG A 94 2.42 11.06 30.47
C ARG A 94 2.20 9.61 30.05
N LEU A 95 1.17 9.36 29.25
CA LEU A 95 0.84 8.03 28.73
C LEU A 95 1.74 7.57 27.57
N GLY A 96 2.66 8.41 27.10
CA GLY A 96 3.55 8.11 25.97
C GLY A 96 2.87 8.20 24.60
N VAL A 97 1.70 8.83 24.51
CA VAL A 97 0.99 9.05 23.26
C VAL A 97 1.61 10.22 22.51
N ARG A 98 2.36 9.90 21.45
CA ARG A 98 2.99 10.89 20.57
C ARG A 98 2.00 11.55 19.61
N GLY A 99 0.96 10.81 19.21
CA GLY A 99 -0.06 11.32 18.29
C GLY A 99 -1.30 10.44 18.26
N ILE A 100 -2.45 11.08 18.05
CA ILE A 100 -3.73 10.43 17.77
C ILE A 100 -4.21 10.96 16.42
N TYR A 101 -4.54 10.04 15.53
CA TYR A 101 -4.92 10.32 14.15
C TYR A 101 -6.32 9.79 13.92
N LYS A 102 -7.16 10.55 13.22
CA LYS A 102 -8.55 10.18 12.95
C LYS A 102 -8.66 8.92 12.09
N ASN A 103 -7.72 8.73 11.17
CA ASN A 103 -7.68 7.60 10.26
C ASN A 103 -6.26 7.34 9.72
N ARG A 104 -6.09 6.19 9.05
CA ARG A 104 -4.82 5.80 8.41
C ARG A 104 -4.32 6.79 7.36
N SER A 105 -5.20 7.52 6.66
CA SER A 105 -4.78 8.53 5.68
C SER A 105 -4.17 9.76 6.34
N GLU A 106 -4.62 10.12 7.54
CA GLU A 106 -4.01 11.17 8.34
C GLU A 106 -2.69 10.70 8.96
N LEU A 107 -2.66 9.47 9.51
CA LEU A 107 -1.44 8.85 10.00
C LEU A 107 -0.38 8.80 8.88
N GLY A 108 -0.72 8.29 7.69
CA GLY A 108 0.20 8.14 6.57
C GLY A 108 0.78 9.46 6.05
N ARG A 109 0.08 10.59 6.24
CA ARG A 109 0.59 11.93 5.94
C ARG A 109 1.57 12.43 7.00
N ALA A 110 1.38 12.04 8.26
CA ALA A 110 2.24 12.44 9.36
C ALA A 110 3.47 11.54 9.50
N ILE A 111 3.29 10.24 9.26
CA ILE A 111 4.31 9.20 9.38
C ILE A 111 4.09 8.23 8.22
N SER A 112 4.99 8.25 7.24
CA SER A 112 4.93 7.29 6.15
C SER A 112 5.33 5.89 6.61
N PHE A 113 4.77 4.87 5.97
CA PHE A 113 5.08 3.47 6.26
C PHE A 113 6.56 3.17 6.02
N GLU A 114 7.13 3.68 4.93
CA GLU A 114 8.57 3.62 4.65
C GLU A 114 9.39 4.34 5.73
N GLY A 115 8.89 5.46 6.26
CA GLY A 115 9.52 6.21 7.34
C GLY A 115 9.60 5.41 8.63
N LEU A 116 8.55 4.68 8.99
CA LEU A 116 8.55 3.78 10.16
C LEU A 116 9.60 2.67 10.04
N PHE A 117 9.80 2.16 8.83
CA PHE A 117 10.63 0.98 8.59
C PHE A 117 12.09 1.35 8.32
N ARG A 118 12.37 2.61 7.97
CA ARG A 118 13.70 3.08 7.57
C ARG A 118 14.78 2.71 8.59
N ASP A 119 14.53 3.00 9.86
CA ASP A 119 15.50 2.90 10.94
C ASP A 119 15.33 1.65 11.82
N VAL A 120 14.59 0.64 11.35
CA VAL A 120 14.45 -0.66 12.03
C VAL A 120 15.82 -1.31 12.18
N LYS A 121 16.14 -1.73 13.41
CA LYS A 121 17.41 -2.38 13.73
C LYS A 121 17.30 -3.88 13.91
N ASN A 122 16.26 -4.35 14.61
CA ASN A 122 16.16 -5.74 15.04
C ASN A 122 14.86 -6.39 14.60
N GLU A 123 13.72 -5.74 14.83
CA GLU A 123 12.43 -6.39 14.67
C GLU A 123 11.30 -5.47 14.21
N ILE A 124 10.48 -6.02 13.31
CA ILE A 124 9.16 -5.52 12.96
C ILE A 124 8.14 -6.58 13.39
N PHE A 125 7.16 -6.19 14.20
CA PHE A 125 6.04 -7.06 14.60
C PHE A 125 4.69 -6.41 14.25
N ILE A 126 3.98 -7.01 13.29
CA ILE A 126 2.71 -6.47 12.76
C ILE A 126 1.57 -7.41 13.08
N GLY A 127 0.56 -6.91 13.77
CA GLY A 127 -0.68 -7.63 14.06
C GLY A 127 -1.89 -6.96 13.41
N GLY A 128 -2.76 -7.72 12.76
CA GLY A 128 -3.94 -7.16 12.13
C GLY A 128 -4.99 -8.19 11.77
N SER A 129 -6.07 -7.74 11.15
CA SER A 129 -7.21 -8.60 10.80
C SER A 129 -6.89 -9.49 9.60
N SER A 130 -6.68 -8.90 8.42
CA SER A 130 -6.27 -9.64 7.20
C SER A 130 -4.80 -9.44 6.81
N LEU A 131 -4.20 -8.30 7.15
CA LEU A 131 -2.86 -7.87 6.68
C LEU A 131 -2.74 -7.72 5.16
N LEU A 132 -3.85 -7.64 4.42
CA LEU A 132 -3.81 -7.55 2.95
C LEU A 132 -2.96 -6.38 2.43
N SER A 133 -3.13 -5.19 2.99
CA SER A 133 -2.33 -4.01 2.62
C SER A 133 -0.84 -4.19 2.88
N ILE A 134 -0.48 -4.98 3.89
CA ILE A 134 0.92 -5.26 4.25
C ILE A 134 1.51 -6.27 3.27
N SER A 135 0.78 -7.35 2.99
CA SER A 135 1.19 -8.40 2.05
C SER A 135 1.23 -7.96 0.58
N THR A 136 0.61 -6.82 0.25
CA THR A 136 0.59 -6.24 -1.11
C THR A 136 1.52 -5.03 -1.18
N ALA A 137 1.10 -3.88 -0.62
CA ALA A 137 1.77 -2.60 -0.79
C ALA A 137 3.14 -2.50 -0.09
N SER A 138 3.37 -3.30 0.96
CA SER A 138 4.63 -3.29 1.74
C SER A 138 5.49 -4.53 1.55
N ARG A 139 5.13 -5.39 0.59
CA ARG A 139 5.82 -6.68 0.33
C ARG A 139 7.32 -6.51 0.10
N GLU A 140 7.71 -5.65 -0.84
CA GLU A 140 9.13 -5.44 -1.17
C GLU A 140 9.92 -4.84 -0.02
N LEU A 141 9.29 -3.96 0.76
CA LEU A 141 9.91 -3.37 1.96
C LEU A 141 10.14 -4.43 3.05
N LEU A 142 9.19 -5.35 3.25
CA LEU A 142 9.39 -6.48 4.17
C LEU A 142 10.52 -7.39 3.69
N LYS A 143 10.54 -7.71 2.39
CA LYS A 143 11.62 -8.51 1.78
C LYS A 143 12.98 -7.89 2.06
N ASP A 144 13.12 -6.61 1.74
CA ASP A 144 14.34 -5.83 1.94
C ASP A 144 14.79 -5.87 3.39
N LYS A 145 13.89 -5.66 4.35
CA LYS A 145 14.23 -5.68 5.77
C LYS A 145 14.67 -7.05 6.28
N VAL A 146 14.03 -8.12 5.82
CA VAL A 146 14.45 -9.49 6.16
C VAL A 146 15.82 -9.79 5.57
N LEU A 147 16.07 -9.46 4.29
CA LEU A 147 17.37 -9.68 3.64
C LEU A 147 18.51 -8.89 4.29
N HIS A 148 18.20 -7.76 4.92
CA HIS A 148 19.15 -6.93 5.68
C HIS A 148 19.25 -7.29 7.18
N GLY A 149 18.61 -8.37 7.62
CA GLY A 149 18.83 -8.95 8.95
C GLY A 149 17.79 -8.64 10.02
N ALA A 150 16.72 -7.89 9.69
CA ALA A 150 15.63 -7.66 10.63
C ALA A 150 14.69 -8.88 10.67
N ASN A 151 14.22 -9.23 11.87
CA ASN A 151 13.17 -10.23 12.03
C ASN A 151 11.81 -9.58 11.79
N VAL A 152 10.94 -10.30 11.09
CA VAL A 152 9.57 -9.87 10.80
C VAL A 152 8.60 -10.91 11.36
N ARG A 153 7.82 -10.49 12.36
CA ARG A 153 6.70 -11.25 12.91
C ARG A 153 5.40 -10.68 12.34
N LEU A 154 4.57 -11.54 11.76
CA LEU A 154 3.26 -11.17 11.23
C LEU A 154 2.17 -12.00 11.89
N LEU A 155 1.13 -11.34 12.38
CA LEU A 155 0.02 -11.95 13.09
C LEU A 155 -1.30 -11.54 12.45
N LEU A 156 -2.03 -12.50 11.89
CA LEU A 156 -3.33 -12.27 11.22
C LEU A 156 -4.41 -13.25 11.68
N MET A 157 -5.68 -12.97 11.38
CA MET A 157 -6.75 -13.87 11.78
C MET A 157 -6.67 -15.22 11.07
N ASP A 158 -7.02 -16.29 11.77
CA ASP A 158 -7.21 -17.61 11.16
C ASP A 158 -8.48 -17.59 10.29
N PRO A 159 -8.39 -17.92 8.98
CA PRO A 159 -9.54 -17.91 8.08
C PRO A 159 -10.63 -18.92 8.47
N THR A 160 -10.32 -19.90 9.32
CA THR A 160 -11.25 -20.92 9.84
C THR A 160 -11.86 -20.53 11.19
N SER A 161 -11.45 -19.40 11.78
CA SER A 161 -11.96 -18.98 13.08
C SER A 161 -13.45 -18.59 13.02
N PRO A 162 -14.26 -19.01 14.02
CA PRO A 162 -15.63 -18.53 14.19
C PRO A 162 -15.74 -16.99 14.29
N VAL A 163 -14.68 -16.32 14.74
CA VAL A 163 -14.64 -14.85 14.83
C VAL A 163 -14.63 -14.22 13.44
N VAL A 164 -13.94 -14.83 12.47
CA VAL A 164 -13.95 -14.33 11.09
C VAL A 164 -15.35 -14.43 10.49
N GLU A 165 -16.09 -15.51 10.77
CA GLU A 165 -17.49 -15.65 10.36
C GLU A 165 -18.36 -14.56 11.01
N MET A 166 -18.18 -14.30 12.30
CA MET A 166 -18.91 -13.26 13.04
C MET A 166 -18.67 -11.87 12.45
N ILE A 167 -17.40 -11.48 12.23
CA ILE A 167 -17.04 -10.20 11.61
C ILE A 167 -17.63 -10.10 10.20
N SER A 168 -17.53 -11.18 9.41
CA SER A 168 -18.08 -11.24 8.06
C SER A 168 -19.59 -10.98 8.06
N LYS A 169 -20.34 -11.58 8.99
CA LYS A 169 -21.78 -11.34 9.19
C LYS A 169 -22.08 -9.89 9.55
N GLN A 170 -21.31 -9.28 10.45
CA GLN A 170 -21.47 -7.87 10.83
C GLN A 170 -21.29 -6.92 9.62
N THR A 171 -20.40 -7.26 8.70
CA THR A 171 -20.19 -6.50 7.45
C THR A 171 -21.17 -6.83 6.32
N GLY A 172 -22.31 -7.45 6.63
CA GLY A 172 -23.34 -7.80 5.63
C GLY A 172 -23.15 -9.17 4.97
N GLY A 173 -22.38 -10.07 5.58
CA GLY A 173 -22.26 -11.47 5.17
C GLY A 173 -21.45 -11.73 3.89
N LYS A 174 -20.71 -10.74 3.37
CA LYS A 174 -19.85 -10.93 2.19
C LYS A 174 -18.60 -11.74 2.57
N PRO A 175 -18.23 -12.81 1.84
CA PRO A 175 -17.02 -13.62 2.12
C PRO A 175 -15.70 -12.90 1.82
N THR A 176 -15.74 -11.59 1.51
CA THR A 176 -14.58 -10.75 1.20
C THR A 176 -13.51 -10.84 2.28
N PHE A 177 -13.89 -10.77 3.57
CA PHE A 177 -12.92 -10.75 4.67
C PHE A 177 -12.12 -12.07 4.81
N VAL A 178 -12.80 -13.23 4.72
CA VAL A 178 -12.14 -14.55 4.69
C VAL A 178 -11.16 -14.64 3.52
N ASN A 179 -11.56 -14.14 2.35
CA ASN A 179 -10.71 -14.15 1.17
C ASN A 179 -9.53 -13.18 1.30
N GLU A 180 -9.71 -11.99 1.90
CA GLU A 180 -8.58 -11.09 2.19
C GLU A 180 -7.53 -11.78 3.06
N ILE A 181 -7.93 -12.54 4.08
CA ILE A 181 -7.02 -13.33 4.93
C ILE A 181 -6.30 -14.40 4.10
N ARG A 182 -7.03 -15.21 3.32
CA ARG A 182 -6.45 -16.27 2.48
C ARG A 182 -5.46 -15.73 1.46
N THR A 183 -5.83 -14.65 0.77
CA THR A 183 -4.95 -13.97 -0.19
C THR A 183 -3.68 -13.48 0.50
N SER A 184 -3.80 -12.90 1.71
CA SER A 184 -2.64 -12.44 2.47
C SER A 184 -1.69 -13.59 2.83
N LEU A 185 -2.22 -14.72 3.30
CA LEU A 185 -1.42 -15.92 3.59
C LEU A 185 -0.67 -16.42 2.36
N LEU A 186 -1.34 -16.49 1.21
CA LEU A 186 -0.73 -16.93 -0.04
C LEU A 186 0.36 -15.97 -0.54
N LEU A 187 0.12 -14.65 -0.43
CA LEU A 187 1.12 -13.64 -0.79
C LEU A 187 2.36 -13.69 0.11
N LEU A 188 2.15 -13.95 1.41
CA LEU A 188 3.21 -14.12 2.40
C LEU A 188 4.00 -15.42 2.19
N GLN A 189 3.34 -16.51 1.80
CA GLN A 189 4.00 -17.74 1.38
C GLN A 189 4.92 -17.49 0.18
N LYS A 190 4.42 -16.82 -0.86
CA LYS A 190 5.24 -16.46 -2.01
C LYS A 190 6.41 -15.53 -1.63
N LEU A 191 6.21 -14.63 -0.66
CA LEU A 191 7.28 -13.77 -0.17
C LEU A 191 8.36 -14.58 0.58
N GLN A 192 7.96 -15.58 1.37
CA GLN A 192 8.88 -16.51 2.03
C GLN A 192 9.75 -17.24 1.01
N GLU A 193 9.15 -17.78 -0.06
CA GLU A 193 9.86 -18.44 -1.16
C GLU A 193 10.92 -17.50 -1.78
N GLU A 194 10.54 -16.25 -2.10
CA GLU A 194 11.47 -15.27 -2.67
C GLU A 194 12.62 -14.88 -1.71
N ILE A 195 12.39 -14.89 -0.39
CA ILE A 195 13.42 -14.67 0.63
C ILE A 195 14.35 -15.87 0.75
N GLU A 196 13.83 -17.08 0.55
CA GLU A 196 14.60 -18.33 0.58
C GLU A 196 15.50 -18.48 -0.65
N GLU A 197 14.97 -18.18 -1.84
CA GLU A 197 15.70 -18.16 -3.12
C GLU A 197 16.77 -17.06 -3.20
N GLY A 198 16.67 -16.01 -2.38
CA GLY A 198 17.66 -14.94 -2.32
C GLY A 198 19.02 -15.41 -1.83
N GLU A 199 19.93 -15.73 -2.75
CA GLU A 199 21.33 -16.02 -2.46
C GLU A 199 22.12 -14.76 -2.04
N GLY A 200 23.20 -14.94 -1.26
CA GLY A 200 24.15 -13.86 -0.95
C GLY A 200 23.89 -13.06 0.34
N HIS A 201 22.88 -13.43 1.14
CA HIS A 201 22.56 -12.77 2.41
C HIS A 201 22.76 -13.69 3.64
N PRO A 202 24.02 -13.90 4.10
CA PRO A 202 24.33 -14.85 5.19
C PRO A 202 23.80 -14.43 6.57
N LYS A 203 23.38 -13.17 6.73
CA LYS A 203 22.79 -12.63 7.96
C LYS A 203 21.32 -12.22 7.77
N LYS A 204 20.57 -12.89 6.87
CA LYS A 204 19.14 -12.59 6.71
C LYS A 204 18.38 -12.90 8.01
N GLY A 205 17.39 -12.06 8.31
CA GLY A 205 16.47 -12.26 9.42
C GLY A 205 15.46 -13.36 9.11
N LYS A 206 14.46 -13.50 9.96
CA LYS A 206 13.37 -14.47 9.78
C LYS A 206 12.05 -13.77 9.51
N LEU A 207 11.32 -14.24 8.50
CA LEU A 207 9.90 -13.97 8.34
C LEU A 207 9.12 -15.09 9.03
N THR A 208 8.25 -14.73 9.97
CA THR A 208 7.44 -15.67 10.74
C THR A 208 5.99 -15.20 10.74
N VAL A 209 5.08 -16.10 10.38
CA VAL A 209 3.65 -15.81 10.26
C VAL A 209 2.87 -16.71 11.20
N HIS A 210 2.01 -16.10 12.01
CA HIS A 210 1.13 -16.78 12.93
C HIS A 210 -0.32 -16.38 12.69
N THR A 211 -1.26 -17.27 13.02
CA THR A 211 -2.69 -16.96 13.04
C THR A 211 -3.32 -17.04 14.42
N TYR A 212 -4.26 -16.14 14.69
CA TYR A 212 -5.01 -16.11 15.95
C TYR A 212 -6.52 -16.24 15.71
N GLN A 213 -7.23 -16.71 16.73
CA GLN A 213 -8.68 -16.98 16.65
C GLN A 213 -9.52 -16.10 17.60
N ILE A 214 -8.92 -15.11 18.25
CA ILE A 214 -9.57 -14.19 19.20
C ILE A 214 -9.94 -12.85 18.56
N ILE A 215 -10.88 -12.10 19.17
CA ILE A 215 -11.19 -10.72 18.74
C ILE A 215 -10.07 -9.81 19.26
N PRO A 216 -9.29 -9.17 18.38
CA PRO A 216 -8.22 -8.29 18.81
C PRO A 216 -8.82 -6.95 19.26
N SER A 217 -8.28 -6.37 20.35
CA SER A 217 -8.68 -5.03 20.77
C SER A 217 -8.22 -3.93 19.80
N HIS A 218 -7.10 -4.17 19.13
CA HIS A 218 -6.47 -3.27 18.18
C HIS A 218 -5.65 -4.04 17.13
N SER A 219 -5.36 -3.42 15.99
CA SER A 219 -4.25 -3.85 15.12
C SER A 219 -3.02 -3.01 15.42
N PHE A 220 -1.83 -3.53 15.18
CA PHE A 220 -0.60 -2.86 15.58
C PHE A 220 0.56 -3.05 14.60
N ILE A 221 1.51 -2.12 14.69
CA ILE A 221 2.87 -2.23 14.15
C ILE A 221 3.80 -1.85 15.30
N SER A 222 4.55 -2.81 15.78
CA SER A 222 5.59 -2.63 16.79
C SER A 222 6.94 -2.66 16.11
N ILE A 223 7.73 -1.60 16.30
CA ILE A 223 9.08 -1.48 15.75
C ILE A 223 10.06 -1.45 16.91
N ASP A 224 11.01 -2.39 16.90
CA ASP A 224 12.08 -2.50 17.90
C ASP A 224 11.54 -2.34 19.34
N ALA A 225 10.45 -3.04 19.67
CA ALA A 225 9.70 -2.81 20.90
C ALA A 225 10.55 -3.01 22.16
N ASP A 226 11.53 -3.91 22.11
CA ASP A 226 12.47 -4.18 23.20
C ASP A 226 13.53 -3.09 23.39
N GLN A 227 13.62 -2.13 22.47
CA GLN A 227 14.57 -1.02 22.55
C GLN A 227 13.96 0.20 23.25
N SER A 228 14.83 1.08 23.75
CA SER A 228 14.42 2.34 24.41
C SER A 228 13.72 3.31 23.45
N GLN A 229 13.99 3.21 22.15
CA GLN A 229 13.40 4.01 21.08
C GLN A 229 12.29 3.27 20.31
N GLY A 230 11.79 2.16 20.87
CA GLY A 230 10.71 1.39 20.27
C GLY A 230 9.45 2.23 20.08
N VAL A 231 8.70 1.94 19.01
CA VAL A 231 7.45 2.62 18.66
C VAL A 231 6.37 1.59 18.41
N ILE A 232 5.18 1.82 18.96
CA ILE A 232 3.98 1.04 18.65
C ILE A 232 2.97 1.97 18.00
N VAL A 233 2.56 1.62 16.78
CA VAL A 233 1.39 2.20 16.13
C VAL A 233 0.23 1.25 16.38
N ALA A 234 -0.86 1.70 17.00
CA ALA A 234 -2.08 0.90 17.14
C ALA A 234 -3.26 1.56 16.44
N ASP A 235 -4.01 0.77 15.68
CA ASP A 235 -5.32 1.17 15.16
C ASP A 235 -6.43 0.55 15.99
N ILE A 236 -7.36 1.39 16.42
CA ILE A 236 -8.52 0.98 17.21
C ILE A 236 -9.66 0.55 16.30
N GLY A 237 -10.28 -0.58 16.62
CA GLY A 237 -11.40 -1.14 15.86
C GLY A 237 -10.97 -1.70 14.49
N PRO A 238 -10.02 -2.65 14.43
CA PRO A 238 -9.52 -3.22 13.16
C PRO A 238 -10.59 -3.98 12.34
N TYR A 239 -11.72 -4.30 12.95
CA TYR A 239 -12.90 -4.95 12.36
C TYR A 239 -14.01 -3.97 11.97
N LEU A 240 -13.90 -2.68 12.31
CA LEU A 240 -14.82 -1.66 11.81
C LEU A 240 -14.59 -1.57 10.29
N GLY A 241 -15.59 -1.94 9.48
CA GLY A 241 -15.46 -2.00 8.01
C GLY A 241 -14.96 -0.70 7.38
N ARG A 242 -14.67 -0.71 6.06
CA ARG A 242 -14.08 0.44 5.34
C ARG A 242 -14.90 1.75 5.44
N SER A 243 -16.17 1.66 5.83
CA SER A 243 -17.11 2.77 6.03
C SER A 243 -16.90 3.57 7.33
N HIS A 244 -16.10 3.08 8.27
CA HIS A 244 -15.86 3.75 9.55
C HIS A 244 -14.40 4.18 9.68
N ALA A 245 -14.20 5.39 10.22
CA ALA A 245 -12.87 5.87 10.57
C ALA A 245 -12.28 4.96 11.66
N ARG A 246 -11.04 4.49 11.45
CA ARG A 246 -10.26 3.73 12.42
C ARG A 246 -9.21 4.66 13.01
N PRO A 247 -9.38 5.17 14.23
CA PRO A 247 -8.39 6.02 14.85
C PRO A 247 -7.09 5.25 15.04
N SER A 248 -5.97 5.92 14.77
CA SER A 248 -4.64 5.37 14.97
C SER A 248 -3.92 6.16 16.06
N MET A 249 -3.11 5.49 16.86
CA MET A 249 -2.34 6.10 17.92
C MET A 249 -0.89 5.65 17.81
N VAL A 250 0.03 6.60 17.98
CA VAL A 250 1.46 6.32 18.01
C VAL A 250 1.91 6.47 19.45
N VAL A 251 2.45 5.39 20.01
CA VAL A 251 2.86 5.30 21.39
C VAL A 251 4.36 5.02 21.45
N VAL A 252 5.04 5.76 22.32
CA VAL A 252 6.47 5.64 22.60
C VAL A 252 6.69 5.27 24.05
N ARG A 253 7.85 4.68 24.36
CA ARG A 253 8.17 4.24 25.72
C ARG A 253 8.23 5.43 26.70
N LYS A 254 7.39 5.39 27.73
CA LYS A 254 7.37 6.33 28.86
C LYS A 254 7.05 5.55 30.13
N LYS A 255 7.70 5.90 31.24
CA LYS A 255 7.49 5.24 32.52
C LYS A 255 6.03 5.38 32.97
N GLY A 256 5.33 4.25 33.16
CA GLY A 256 3.92 4.23 33.53
C GLY A 256 2.97 4.66 32.40
N GLY A 257 3.44 4.59 31.15
CA GLY A 257 2.66 4.89 29.96
C GLY A 257 1.91 3.67 29.42
N LEU A 258 1.35 3.81 28.22
CA LEU A 258 0.61 2.76 27.52
C LEU A 258 1.50 1.77 26.76
N PHE A 259 2.77 2.11 26.56
CA PHE A 259 3.68 1.32 25.73
C PHE A 259 3.84 -0.10 26.24
N GLU A 260 4.16 -0.26 27.54
CA GLU A 260 4.35 -1.59 28.13
C GLU A 260 3.08 -2.44 28.07
N TYR A 261 1.92 -1.82 28.31
CA TYR A 261 0.63 -2.51 28.24
C TYR A 261 0.32 -3.03 26.83
N TRP A 262 0.58 -2.22 25.79
CA TRP A 262 0.38 -2.67 24.40
C TRP A 262 1.42 -3.68 23.95
N GLN A 263 2.68 -3.52 24.36
CA GLN A 263 3.71 -4.50 24.10
C GLN A 263 3.31 -5.86 24.70
N GLU A 264 2.91 -5.89 25.97
CA GLU A 264 2.46 -7.12 26.65
C GLU A 264 1.23 -7.73 25.97
N MET A 265 0.24 -6.93 25.60
CA MET A 265 -0.93 -7.43 24.86
C MET A 265 -0.55 -8.06 23.51
N ASN A 266 0.37 -7.44 22.78
CA ASN A 266 0.84 -7.94 21.48
C ASN A 266 1.58 -9.27 21.63
N GLU A 267 2.41 -9.40 22.68
CA GLU A 267 3.10 -10.66 22.98
C GLU A 267 2.13 -11.75 23.44
N LEU A 268 1.15 -11.45 24.30
CA LEU A 268 0.12 -12.42 24.69
C LEU A 268 -0.68 -12.92 23.49
N MET A 269 -0.98 -12.03 22.54
CA MET A 269 -1.61 -12.40 21.27
C MET A 269 -0.71 -13.31 20.43
N TRP A 270 0.60 -13.08 20.42
CA TRP A 270 1.57 -13.95 19.74
C TRP A 270 1.68 -15.32 20.41
N GLU A 271 1.81 -15.38 21.72
CA GLU A 271 1.94 -16.63 22.49
C GLU A 271 0.69 -17.51 22.36
N SER A 272 -0.49 -16.91 22.27
CA SER A 272 -1.77 -17.63 22.09
C SER A 272 -2.09 -17.97 20.62
N SER A 273 -1.25 -17.54 19.68
CA SER A 273 -1.43 -17.80 18.25
C SER A 273 -0.80 -19.12 17.80
N LYS A 274 -1.10 -19.53 16.56
CA LYS A 274 -0.57 -20.74 15.95
C LYS A 274 0.40 -20.38 14.83
N PRO A 275 1.61 -20.95 14.79
CA PRO A 275 2.50 -20.77 13.64
C PRO A 275 1.88 -21.36 12.38
N ILE A 276 2.05 -20.68 11.25
CA ILE A 276 1.76 -21.22 9.93
C ILE A 276 3.05 -21.67 9.30
N ASP A 277 3.07 -22.92 8.87
CA ASP A 277 4.10 -23.39 7.96
C ASP A 277 3.84 -22.81 6.57
N LEU A 278 4.68 -21.86 6.18
CA LEU A 278 4.65 -21.24 4.86
C LEU A 278 5.46 -22.03 3.85
N ALA A 279 6.15 -23.09 4.25
CA ALA A 279 6.86 -23.93 3.30
C ALA A 279 5.85 -24.57 2.35
N PRO A 280 6.13 -24.61 1.04
CA PRO A 280 5.32 -25.38 0.12
C PRO A 280 5.30 -26.85 0.59
N PRO A 281 4.16 -27.55 0.51
CA PRO A 281 4.11 -28.96 0.86
C PRO A 281 5.19 -29.71 0.09
N GLN A 282 6.05 -30.43 0.79
CA GLN A 282 7.14 -31.22 0.19
C GLN A 282 6.56 -32.04 -0.97
N THR A 283 7.05 -31.78 -2.17
CA THR A 283 6.72 -32.51 -3.39
C THR A 283 7.27 -33.94 -3.26
N MET A 284 6.49 -34.84 -2.66
CA MET A 284 6.68 -36.28 -2.79
C MET A 284 6.61 -36.64 -4.28
N ASP A 285 7.76 -36.97 -4.89
CA ASP A 285 8.07 -37.83 -6.06
C ASP A 285 7.01 -38.14 -7.15
N SER A 286 5.99 -37.31 -7.34
CA SER A 286 5.05 -37.36 -8.47
C SER A 286 5.35 -36.19 -9.38
N LYS A 287 5.56 -36.44 -10.69
CA LYS A 287 5.75 -35.39 -11.70
C LYS A 287 4.54 -34.45 -11.72
N ALA A 288 4.63 -33.31 -11.06
CA ALA A 288 3.62 -32.28 -11.12
C ALA A 288 3.67 -31.61 -12.50
N ILE A 289 2.51 -31.52 -13.15
CA ILE A 289 2.31 -30.85 -14.44
C ILE A 289 1.72 -29.48 -14.16
N THR A 290 2.41 -28.43 -14.62
CA THR A 290 1.93 -27.04 -14.52
C THR A 290 1.43 -26.55 -15.86
N GLN A 291 0.18 -26.09 -15.89
CA GLN A 291 -0.43 -25.42 -17.05
C GLN A 291 -0.78 -23.98 -16.71
N VAL A 292 -0.47 -23.07 -17.65
CA VAL A 292 -0.73 -21.64 -17.50
C VAL A 292 -1.59 -21.17 -18.67
N PHE A 293 -2.70 -20.53 -18.35
CA PHE A 293 -3.59 -19.90 -19.33
C PHE A 293 -3.66 -18.40 -19.09
N THR A 294 -3.79 -17.61 -20.15
CA THR A 294 -3.67 -16.14 -20.10
C THR A 294 -4.76 -15.49 -20.91
N SER A 295 -5.27 -14.35 -20.45
CA SER A 295 -6.17 -13.52 -21.26
C SER A 295 -5.47 -13.02 -22.53
N GLY A 296 -6.18 -13.12 -23.64
CA GLY A 296 -5.70 -12.75 -24.97
C GLY A 296 -6.68 -13.23 -26.03
N LYS A 297 -6.16 -13.68 -27.19
CA LYS A 297 -6.97 -14.15 -28.33
C LYS A 297 -7.86 -15.38 -28.02
N GLU A 298 -7.51 -16.14 -26.99
CA GLU A 298 -8.26 -17.31 -26.52
C GLU A 298 -9.46 -16.94 -25.63
N THR A 299 -9.62 -15.67 -25.27
CA THR A 299 -10.80 -15.18 -24.56
C THR A 299 -11.90 -14.87 -25.57
N GLU A 300 -13.11 -15.38 -25.34
CA GLU A 300 -14.27 -15.05 -26.17
C GLU A 300 -15.24 -14.15 -25.42
N TYR A 301 -15.96 -13.28 -26.10
CA TYR A 301 -17.10 -12.52 -25.57
C TYR A 301 -18.41 -12.99 -26.20
N PHE A 302 -19.52 -12.79 -25.51
CA PHE A 302 -20.86 -13.11 -26.00
C PHE A 302 -21.49 -11.88 -26.65
N ASP A 303 -21.80 -11.97 -27.94
CA ASP A 303 -22.56 -10.95 -28.66
C ASP A 303 -24.06 -11.24 -28.56
N THR A 304 -24.80 -10.30 -27.97
CA THR A 304 -26.24 -10.42 -27.76
C THR A 304 -27.03 -10.27 -29.07
N ALA A 305 -26.50 -9.55 -30.06
CA ALA A 305 -27.17 -9.32 -31.34
C ALA A 305 -27.22 -10.58 -32.19
N THR A 306 -26.08 -11.26 -32.34
CA THR A 306 -25.97 -12.51 -33.11
C THR A 306 -26.19 -13.77 -32.27
N ARG A 307 -26.27 -13.64 -30.94
CA ARG A 307 -26.35 -14.75 -29.96
C ARG A 307 -25.20 -15.75 -30.11
N GLY A 308 -24.02 -15.24 -30.45
CA GLY A 308 -22.80 -16.02 -30.69
C GLY A 308 -21.67 -15.64 -29.74
N TRP A 309 -20.63 -16.47 -29.74
CA TRP A 309 -19.38 -16.17 -29.04
C TRP A 309 -18.30 -15.84 -30.06
N PHE A 310 -17.56 -14.78 -29.80
CA PHE A 310 -16.55 -14.24 -30.72
C PHE A 310 -15.26 -13.96 -29.96
N PRO A 311 -14.09 -14.03 -30.62
CA PRO A 311 -12.82 -13.66 -29.98
C PRO A 311 -12.86 -12.23 -29.47
N ALA A 312 -12.38 -12.02 -28.23
CA ALA A 312 -12.20 -10.69 -27.67
C ALA A 312 -11.01 -9.98 -28.33
N SER A 313 -11.09 -8.66 -28.41
CA SER A 313 -10.01 -7.81 -28.89
C SER A 313 -9.06 -7.46 -27.75
N ILE A 314 -7.78 -7.31 -28.07
CA ILE A 314 -6.82 -6.69 -27.15
C ILE A 314 -7.15 -5.21 -27.09
N CYS A 315 -7.42 -4.68 -25.89
CA CYS A 315 -7.76 -3.29 -25.70
C CYS A 315 -6.59 -2.47 -25.16
N GLN A 316 -6.68 -1.14 -25.33
CA GLN A 316 -5.65 -0.24 -24.82
C GLN A 316 -5.73 -0.10 -23.30
N MET A 317 -4.59 -0.26 -22.64
CA MET A 317 -4.45 0.02 -21.21
C MET A 317 -4.54 1.52 -20.94
N ASP A 318 -5.20 1.89 -19.84
CA ASP A 318 -4.98 3.21 -19.23
C ASP A 318 -3.54 3.31 -18.67
N GLY A 319 -2.99 4.53 -18.61
CA GLY A 319 -1.63 4.76 -18.09
C GLY A 319 -1.42 4.29 -16.64
N ASN A 320 -2.49 4.23 -15.85
CA ASN A 320 -2.42 3.79 -14.46
C ASN A 320 -2.69 2.30 -14.25
N TRP A 321 -3.13 1.57 -15.29
CA TRP A 321 -3.44 0.15 -15.18
C TRP A 321 -2.19 -0.72 -15.07
N LYS A 322 -2.30 -1.80 -14.31
CA LYS A 322 -1.24 -2.78 -14.11
C LYS A 322 -1.51 -4.04 -14.90
N GLY A 323 -0.48 -4.56 -15.56
CA GLY A 323 -0.55 -5.84 -16.28
C GLY A 323 -0.46 -7.04 -15.33
N ILE A 324 -0.71 -8.23 -15.89
CA ILE A 324 -0.32 -9.52 -15.32
C ILE A 324 0.69 -10.13 -16.30
N LYS A 325 1.87 -10.51 -15.83
CA LYS A 325 2.96 -11.01 -16.69
C LYS A 325 2.46 -12.16 -17.58
N GLY A 326 2.59 -12.01 -18.89
CA GLY A 326 2.17 -12.99 -19.91
C GLY A 326 0.72 -12.87 -20.36
N SER A 327 -0.08 -11.98 -19.76
CA SER A 327 -1.48 -11.75 -20.11
C SER A 327 -1.70 -10.40 -20.78
N GLN A 328 -2.77 -10.30 -21.55
CA GLN A 328 -3.17 -9.08 -22.25
C GLN A 328 -4.54 -8.60 -21.78
N TRP A 329 -4.72 -7.28 -21.73
CA TRP A 329 -6.03 -6.69 -21.49
C TRP A 329 -6.95 -6.95 -22.68
N VAL A 330 -8.14 -7.46 -22.41
CA VAL A 330 -9.13 -7.81 -23.42
C VAL A 330 -10.45 -7.10 -23.19
N TRP A 331 -11.12 -6.78 -24.30
CA TRP A 331 -12.45 -6.21 -24.33
C TRP A 331 -13.21 -6.66 -25.59
N VAL A 332 -14.47 -6.26 -25.72
CA VAL A 332 -15.34 -6.57 -26.87
C VAL A 332 -14.78 -6.01 -28.19
N ARG A 333 -14.02 -4.92 -28.10
CA ARG A 333 -13.43 -4.16 -29.21
C ARG A 333 -12.18 -3.42 -28.72
N GLU A 334 -11.33 -2.99 -29.66
CA GLU A 334 -10.08 -2.30 -29.33
C GLU A 334 -10.32 -0.94 -28.63
N HIS A 335 -11.39 -0.23 -29.00
CA HIS A 335 -11.76 1.08 -28.49
C HIS A 335 -13.24 1.12 -28.11
N LEU A 336 -13.59 1.76 -26.98
CA LEU A 336 -14.98 2.00 -26.59
C LEU A 336 -15.66 3.03 -27.50
N THR A 337 -17.00 3.04 -27.50
CA THR A 337 -17.77 4.15 -28.08
C THR A 337 -18.07 5.20 -27.00
N LEU A 338 -18.25 6.46 -27.40
CA LEU A 338 -18.62 7.54 -26.48
C LEU A 338 -19.96 7.26 -25.79
N GLU A 339 -20.91 6.67 -26.51
CA GLU A 339 -22.21 6.28 -25.96
C GLU A 339 -22.05 5.23 -24.85
N GLU A 340 -21.27 4.18 -25.09
CA GLU A 340 -20.98 3.14 -24.10
C GLU A 340 -20.27 3.72 -22.87
N SER A 341 -19.35 4.66 -23.08
CA SER A 341 -18.65 5.35 -21.99
C SER A 341 -19.61 6.13 -21.09
N LYS A 342 -20.65 6.73 -21.68
CA LYS A 342 -21.66 7.53 -20.96
C LYS A 342 -22.69 6.68 -20.24
N THR A 343 -23.10 5.57 -20.83
CA THR A 343 -24.21 4.75 -20.32
C THR A 343 -23.76 3.53 -19.51
N GLY A 344 -22.48 3.18 -19.59
CA GLY A 344 -21.95 1.95 -19.03
C GLY A 344 -22.32 0.73 -19.88
N SER A 345 -21.76 -0.43 -19.56
CA SER A 345 -22.07 -1.66 -20.28
C SER A 345 -21.85 -2.91 -19.45
N GLN A 346 -22.41 -4.02 -19.92
CA GLN A 346 -22.26 -5.34 -19.30
C GLN A 346 -22.03 -6.36 -20.40
N HIS A 347 -20.88 -7.03 -20.34
CA HIS A 347 -20.47 -8.02 -21.33
C HIS A 347 -20.01 -9.30 -20.66
N ARG A 348 -20.37 -10.44 -21.26
CA ARG A 348 -19.95 -11.75 -20.79
C ARG A 348 -18.77 -12.25 -21.62
N PHE A 349 -17.69 -12.61 -20.95
CA PHE A 349 -16.52 -13.26 -21.52
C PHE A 349 -16.43 -14.70 -21.03
N ARG A 350 -15.70 -15.53 -21.75
CA ARG A 350 -15.36 -16.88 -21.32
C ARG A 350 -13.97 -17.32 -21.73
N HIS A 351 -13.47 -18.29 -21.00
CA HIS A 351 -12.29 -19.07 -21.34
C HIS A 351 -12.61 -20.55 -21.22
N ARG A 352 -12.21 -21.34 -22.22
CA ARG A 352 -12.36 -22.79 -22.23
C ARG A 352 -11.01 -23.43 -22.00
N LEU A 353 -10.97 -24.44 -21.15
CA LEU A 353 -9.78 -25.26 -20.95
C LEU A 353 -10.17 -26.72 -20.73
N SER A 354 -9.27 -27.63 -21.04
CA SER A 354 -9.49 -29.07 -20.84
C SER A 354 -8.40 -29.65 -19.96
N LEU A 355 -8.82 -30.31 -18.89
CA LEU A 355 -7.96 -31.10 -18.00
C LEU A 355 -8.10 -32.58 -18.38
N PRO A 356 -7.09 -33.45 -18.10
CA PRO A 356 -7.16 -34.87 -18.43
C PRO A 356 -8.44 -35.56 -17.92
N PHE A 357 -9.00 -36.52 -18.66
CA PHE A 357 -10.28 -37.17 -18.29
C PHE A 357 -10.18 -38.10 -17.07
N HIS A 358 -8.99 -38.61 -16.75
CA HIS A 358 -8.74 -39.46 -15.57
C HIS A 358 -8.43 -38.65 -14.29
N PHE A 359 -8.61 -37.33 -14.36
CA PHE A 359 -8.33 -36.40 -13.29
C PHE A 359 -9.19 -36.67 -12.06
N ARG A 360 -8.53 -37.03 -10.95
CA ARG A 360 -9.14 -37.10 -9.62
C ARG A 360 -8.98 -35.73 -8.96
N GLU A 361 -9.99 -35.25 -8.24
CA GLU A 361 -9.90 -33.97 -7.50
C GLU A 361 -8.68 -33.92 -6.56
N GLU A 362 -8.28 -35.07 -6.02
CA GLU A 362 -7.10 -35.26 -5.17
C GLU A 362 -5.77 -35.03 -5.90
N ALA A 363 -5.76 -35.16 -7.22
CA ALA A 363 -4.58 -34.94 -8.05
C ALA A 363 -4.34 -33.46 -8.34
N LEU A 364 -5.35 -32.59 -8.17
CA LEU A 364 -5.19 -31.15 -8.34
C LEU A 364 -4.42 -30.57 -7.15
N ILE A 365 -3.24 -30.03 -7.41
CA ILE A 365 -2.43 -29.37 -6.39
C ILE A 365 -2.92 -27.92 -6.23
N ARG A 366 -3.03 -27.19 -7.35
CA ARG A 366 -3.24 -25.74 -7.37
C ARG A 366 -4.17 -25.31 -8.51
N GLY A 367 -5.01 -24.31 -8.27
CA GLY A 367 -5.91 -23.73 -9.27
C GLY A 367 -6.12 -22.24 -9.03
N ASP A 368 -5.09 -21.44 -9.32
CA ASP A 368 -5.06 -20.02 -8.99
C ASP A 368 -5.41 -19.17 -10.21
N LEU A 369 -6.48 -18.40 -10.13
CA LEU A 369 -6.88 -17.43 -11.13
C LEU A 369 -6.53 -16.02 -10.65
N LEU A 370 -5.51 -15.42 -11.28
CA LEU A 370 -5.19 -14.01 -11.14
C LEU A 370 -6.13 -13.21 -12.05
N VAL A 371 -6.75 -12.15 -11.55
CA VAL A 371 -7.69 -11.32 -12.32
C VAL A 371 -7.60 -9.85 -11.93
N ARG A 372 -7.77 -8.98 -12.93
CA ARG A 372 -8.12 -7.57 -12.76
C ARG A 372 -9.20 -7.20 -13.76
N ALA A 373 -9.99 -6.21 -13.39
CA ALA A 373 -10.96 -5.62 -14.29
C ALA A 373 -11.09 -4.12 -14.05
N ALA A 374 -11.51 -3.41 -15.09
CA ALA A 374 -12.07 -2.08 -15.02
C ALA A 374 -13.49 -2.17 -15.60
N ASP A 375 -14.58 -2.00 -14.85
CA ASP A 375 -14.64 -1.68 -13.41
C ASP A 375 -14.82 -2.92 -12.52
N VAL A 376 -15.86 -3.72 -12.81
CA VAL A 376 -16.25 -4.84 -11.96
C VAL A 376 -16.46 -6.10 -12.79
N CYS A 377 -15.90 -7.21 -12.34
CA CYS A 377 -16.07 -8.53 -12.92
C CYS A 377 -16.72 -9.49 -11.91
N HIS A 378 -17.68 -10.29 -12.36
CA HIS A 378 -18.17 -11.47 -11.64
C HIS A 378 -17.67 -12.74 -12.33
N ILE A 379 -17.24 -13.74 -11.56
CA ILE A 379 -16.62 -14.95 -12.09
C ILE A 379 -17.53 -16.15 -11.83
N THR A 380 -17.74 -16.98 -12.84
CA THR A 380 -18.45 -18.27 -12.73
C THR A 380 -17.55 -19.37 -13.29
N VAL A 381 -17.34 -20.44 -12.54
CA VAL A 381 -16.56 -21.61 -13.01
C VAL A 381 -17.49 -22.82 -13.04
N ASN A 382 -17.64 -23.46 -14.20
CA ASN A 382 -18.51 -24.63 -14.39
C ASN A 382 -19.91 -24.46 -13.77
N ASP A 383 -20.57 -23.34 -14.10
CA ASP A 383 -21.90 -22.95 -13.61
C ASP A 383 -21.99 -22.62 -12.11
N VAL A 384 -20.87 -22.63 -11.39
CA VAL A 384 -20.78 -22.18 -10.00
C VAL A 384 -20.29 -20.74 -9.94
N GLY A 385 -21.23 -19.83 -9.64
CA GLY A 385 -20.93 -18.41 -9.46
C GLY A 385 -20.10 -18.16 -8.20
N ILE A 386 -18.94 -17.52 -8.36
CA ILE A 386 -18.11 -17.05 -7.26
C ILE A 386 -18.66 -15.69 -6.84
N LYS A 387 -19.37 -15.64 -5.70
CA LYS A 387 -20.06 -14.45 -5.18
C LYS A 387 -19.07 -13.37 -4.70
N MET A 388 -18.37 -12.73 -5.63
CA MET A 388 -17.44 -11.63 -5.40
C MET A 388 -17.32 -10.76 -6.66
N GLU A 389 -17.06 -9.48 -6.42
CA GLU A 389 -16.79 -8.49 -7.46
C GLU A 389 -15.28 -8.27 -7.53
N TYR A 390 -14.72 -8.38 -8.74
CA TYR A 390 -13.30 -8.26 -9.00
C TYR A 390 -13.05 -7.02 -9.86
N GLY A 391 -12.23 -6.08 -9.39
CA GLY A 391 -11.89 -4.85 -10.11
C GLY A 391 -10.40 -4.56 -10.03
N GLY A 392 -10.05 -3.31 -9.75
CA GLY A 392 -8.70 -2.92 -9.34
C GLY A 392 -7.67 -2.99 -10.46
N ALA A 393 -8.00 -2.43 -11.62
CA ALA A 393 -7.10 -2.32 -12.76
C ALA A 393 -5.80 -1.57 -12.39
N GLU A 394 -5.88 -0.61 -11.48
CA GLU A 394 -4.80 0.25 -11.00
C GLU A 394 -4.03 -0.31 -9.79
N TYR A 395 -4.51 -1.40 -9.17
CA TYR A 395 -3.90 -1.96 -7.96
C TYR A 395 -2.53 -2.57 -8.27
N THR A 396 -1.60 -2.55 -7.29
CA THR A 396 -0.25 -3.10 -7.50
C THR A 396 -0.27 -4.61 -7.76
N ASP A 397 -1.09 -5.36 -7.02
CA ASP A 397 -1.26 -6.81 -7.19
C ASP A 397 -2.64 -7.17 -7.76
N PRO A 398 -2.75 -8.23 -8.60
CA PRO A 398 -4.03 -8.72 -9.09
C PRO A 398 -4.78 -9.45 -7.98
N PHE A 399 -6.10 -9.55 -8.11
CA PHE A 399 -6.87 -10.45 -7.25
C PHE A 399 -6.50 -11.89 -7.59
N MET A 400 -6.26 -12.71 -6.57
CA MET A 400 -6.03 -14.13 -6.73
C MET A 400 -7.24 -14.90 -6.21
N VAL A 401 -7.78 -15.77 -7.06
CA VAL A 401 -8.97 -16.56 -6.79
C VAL A 401 -8.60 -18.02 -6.83
N ASP A 402 -8.70 -18.70 -5.70
CA ASP A 402 -8.59 -20.16 -5.66
C ASP A 402 -9.86 -20.76 -6.29
N ILE A 403 -9.70 -21.27 -7.52
CA ILE A 403 -10.74 -21.94 -8.27
C ILE A 403 -10.60 -23.46 -8.26
N LYS A 404 -9.64 -24.01 -7.50
CA LYS A 404 -9.30 -25.43 -7.45
C LYS A 404 -10.53 -26.32 -7.33
N LYS A 405 -11.37 -26.03 -6.33
CA LYS A 405 -12.57 -26.81 -5.99
C LYS A 405 -13.71 -26.73 -7.02
N TYR A 406 -13.59 -25.87 -8.03
CA TYR A 406 -14.61 -25.72 -9.08
C TYR A 406 -14.19 -26.37 -10.39
N LEU A 407 -12.94 -26.82 -10.49
CA LEU A 407 -12.41 -27.50 -11.66
C LEU A 407 -12.74 -29.00 -11.61
N LYS A 408 -12.97 -29.60 -12.78
CA LYS A 408 -13.28 -31.02 -12.96
C LYS A 408 -12.41 -31.63 -14.06
N GLY A 409 -12.33 -32.96 -14.11
CA GLY A 409 -11.74 -33.65 -15.26
C GLY A 409 -12.51 -33.37 -16.56
N GLY A 410 -11.79 -33.26 -17.67
CA GLY A 410 -12.36 -32.91 -18.98
C GLY A 410 -12.52 -31.39 -19.18
N GLU A 411 -13.58 -30.99 -19.88
CA GLU A 411 -13.81 -29.60 -20.25
C GLU A 411 -14.26 -28.74 -19.05
N ASN A 412 -13.62 -27.59 -18.90
CA ASN A 412 -13.91 -26.59 -17.89
C ASN A 412 -14.17 -25.24 -18.56
N MET A 413 -15.15 -24.53 -18.01
CA MET A 413 -15.59 -23.22 -18.50
C MET A 413 -15.48 -22.18 -17.40
N ILE A 414 -14.75 -21.10 -17.67
CA ILE A 414 -14.70 -19.93 -16.80
C ILE A 414 -15.40 -18.78 -17.52
N TYR A 415 -16.43 -18.23 -16.91
CA TYR A 415 -17.13 -17.04 -17.37
C TYR A 415 -16.72 -15.83 -16.54
N PHE A 416 -16.55 -14.70 -17.22
CA PHE A 416 -16.29 -13.40 -16.63
C PHE A 416 -17.38 -12.44 -17.09
N GLU A 417 -18.23 -12.00 -16.19
CA GLU A 417 -19.23 -10.98 -16.46
C GLU A 417 -18.66 -9.63 -16.06
N LEU A 418 -18.26 -8.84 -17.04
CA LEU A 418 -17.60 -7.55 -16.85
C LEU A 418 -18.61 -6.42 -17.02
N ILE A 419 -18.70 -5.58 -16.01
CA ILE A 419 -19.58 -4.43 -15.86
C ILE A 419 -18.70 -3.18 -15.88
N SER A 420 -18.98 -2.28 -16.81
CA SER A 420 -18.45 -0.92 -16.87
C SER A 420 -19.49 0.04 -16.30
N PHE A 421 -19.12 0.86 -15.32
CA PHE A 421 -20.05 1.86 -14.81
C PHE A 421 -20.17 3.03 -15.77
N ALA A 422 -21.33 3.68 -15.74
CA ALA A 422 -21.63 4.85 -16.56
C ALA A 422 -20.80 6.06 -16.11
N GLN A 423 -20.23 6.80 -17.06
CA GLN A 423 -19.60 8.09 -16.83
C GLN A 423 -20.30 9.17 -17.67
N PRO A 424 -21.42 9.74 -17.18
CA PRO A 424 -22.28 10.64 -17.97
C PRO A 424 -21.56 11.87 -18.54
N ASP A 425 -20.54 12.33 -17.83
CA ASP A 425 -19.75 13.53 -18.16
C ASP A 425 -18.57 13.23 -19.10
N ALA A 426 -18.45 12.01 -19.64
CA ALA A 426 -17.37 11.66 -20.58
C ALA A 426 -17.42 12.55 -21.85
N GLU A 427 -16.31 13.18 -22.18
CA GLU A 427 -16.12 13.98 -23.41
C GLU A 427 -15.55 13.12 -24.54
N SER A 428 -14.84 12.03 -24.19
CA SER A 428 -14.24 11.08 -25.11
C SER A 428 -14.52 9.63 -24.70
N ALA A 429 -14.40 8.69 -25.64
CA ALA A 429 -14.54 7.26 -25.33
C ALA A 429 -13.36 6.71 -24.49
N GLU A 430 -12.27 7.46 -24.41
CA GLU A 430 -11.10 7.10 -23.62
C GLU A 430 -11.24 7.50 -22.15
N ASP A 431 -12.26 8.29 -21.80
CA ASP A 431 -12.46 8.76 -20.44
C ASP A 431 -12.97 7.64 -19.51
N ASN A 432 -13.53 6.57 -20.08
CA ASN A 432 -14.08 5.41 -19.37
C ASN A 432 -13.57 4.10 -19.99
N ARG A 433 -12.24 3.87 -19.91
CA ARG A 433 -11.63 2.64 -20.43
C ARG A 433 -12.12 1.43 -19.64
N THR A 434 -12.43 0.35 -20.34
CA THR A 434 -12.94 -0.90 -19.77
C THR A 434 -12.11 -2.08 -20.26
N GLY A 435 -11.88 -3.06 -19.40
CA GLY A 435 -11.12 -4.24 -19.79
C GLY A 435 -11.04 -5.32 -18.72
N LEU A 436 -10.67 -6.51 -19.16
CA LEU A 436 -10.41 -7.68 -18.34
C LEU A 436 -8.98 -8.16 -18.59
N ILE A 437 -8.25 -8.51 -17.54
CA ILE A 437 -6.99 -9.25 -17.65
C ILE A 437 -7.00 -10.38 -16.63
N TYR A 438 -6.61 -11.58 -17.05
CA TYR A 438 -6.51 -12.71 -16.14
C TYR A 438 -5.36 -13.64 -16.51
N ARG A 439 -4.92 -14.43 -15.52
CA ARG A 439 -3.95 -15.51 -15.70
C ARG A 439 -4.31 -16.66 -14.77
N LEU A 440 -4.51 -17.83 -15.34
CA LEU A 440 -4.85 -19.05 -14.62
C LEU A 440 -3.62 -19.95 -14.52
N HIS A 441 -3.33 -20.43 -13.32
CA HIS A 441 -2.25 -21.36 -13.00
C HIS A 441 -2.87 -22.62 -12.44
N ILE A 442 -2.73 -23.73 -13.16
CA ILE A 442 -3.21 -25.03 -12.73
C ILE A 442 -1.99 -25.93 -12.55
N GLU A 443 -1.92 -26.60 -11.41
CA GLU A 443 -0.92 -27.62 -11.13
C GLU A 443 -1.62 -28.89 -10.69
N TYR A 444 -1.29 -30.01 -11.33
CA TYR A 444 -1.87 -31.32 -11.00
C TYR A 444 -0.85 -32.44 -11.16
N ARG A 445 -1.15 -33.57 -10.53
CA ARG A 445 -0.37 -34.81 -10.63
C ARG A 445 -0.98 -35.70 -11.71
N ASP A 446 -0.12 -36.32 -12.50
CA ASP A 446 -0.52 -37.37 -13.45
C ASP A 446 -0.84 -38.69 -12.75
#